data_AF-A0A957EV78-F1
#
_entry.id   AF-A0A957EV78-F1
#
_cell.length_a   1.000
_cell.length_b   1.000
_cell.length_c   1.000
_cell.angle_alpha   90.00
_cell.angle_beta   90.00
_cell.angle_gamma   90.00
#
_symmetry.space_group_name_H-M   'P 1'
#
loop_
_entity.id
_entity.type
_entity.pdbx_description
1 polymer ?
#
loop_
_entity_poly.entity_id
_entity_poly.type
_entity_poly.pdbx_seq_one_letter_code
_entity_poly.pdbx_strand_id
1 'polypeptide(L)' 'MLLDYILNSLILAYGIYTLFGIAFKPDFYWNSPRLTRARNLVGDKTTVWMYAFVGVVMIGVALWAFFIRG' A
#
# COMPACT_ATOMS: atom_id res chain seq x y z
N MET A 1 -9.28 -7.44 -20.90
CA MET A 1 -9.92 -6.11 -20.83
C MET A 1 -10.61 -5.89 -19.48
N LEU A 2 -11.81 -6.45 -19.21
CA LEU A 2 -12.52 -6.16 -17.95
C LEU A 2 -11.73 -6.57 -16.68
N LEU A 3 -11.10 -7.76 -16.72
CA LEU A 3 -10.27 -8.26 -15.62
C LEU A 3 -9.06 -7.36 -15.32
N ASP A 4 -8.45 -6.78 -16.35
CA ASP A 4 -7.28 -5.91 -16.22
C ASP A 4 -7.65 -4.60 -15.50
N TYR A 5 -8.79 -4.00 -15.85
CA TYR A 5 -9.29 -2.80 -15.16
C TYR A 5 -9.63 -3.08 -13.70
N ILE A 6 -10.23 -4.24 -13.41
CA ILE A 6 -10.54 -4.66 -12.03
C ILE A 6 -9.24 -4.83 -11.23
N LEU A 7 -8.26 -5.53 -11.79
CA LEU A 7 -6.96 -5.75 -11.13
C LEU A 7 -6.24 -4.43 -10.85
N ASN A 8 -6.16 -3.53 -11.85
CA ASN A 8 -5.51 -2.22 -11.69
C ASN A 8 -6.21 -1.36 -10.64
N SER A 9 -7.54 -1.39 -10.59
CA SER A 9 -8.34 -0.69 -9.58
C SER A 9 -8.08 -1.23 -8.16
N LEU A 10 -7.97 -2.55 -8.02
CA LEU A 10 -7.64 -3.19 -6.73
C LEU A 10 -6.23 -2.82 -6.26
N ILE A 11 -5.25 -2.81 -7.16
CA ILE A 11 -3.87 -2.40 -6.83
C ILE A 11 -3.84 -0.94 -6.38
N LEU A 12 -4.55 -0.06 -7.09
CA LEU A 12 -4.65 1.36 -6.74
C LEU A 12 -5.32 1.55 -5.37
N ALA A 13 -6.45 0.89 -5.13
CA ALA A 13 -7.16 0.94 -3.85
C ALA A 13 -6.29 0.44 -2.69
N TYR A 14 -5.55 -0.65 -2.91
CA TYR A 14 -4.65 -1.19 -1.89
C TYR A 14 -3.45 -0.28 -1.61
N GLY A 15 -2.89 0.37 -2.64
CA GLY A 15 -1.83 1.36 -2.49
C GLY A 15 -2.28 2.56 -1.66
N ILE A 16 -3.47 3.10 -1.95
CA ILE A 16 -4.09 4.20 -1.19
C ILE A 16 -4.37 3.77 0.26
N TYR A 17 -4.97 2.59 0.46
CA TYR A 17 -5.23 2.04 1.79
C TYR A 17 -3.94 1.91 2.61
N THR A 18 -2.86 1.45 1.99
CA THR A 18 -1.56 1.30 2.63
C THR A 18 -0.99 2.65 3.04
N LEU A 19 -0.99 3.65 2.15
CA LEU A 19 -0.54 5.00 2.49
C LEU A 19 -1.40 5.65 3.58
N PHE A 20 -2.71 5.50 3.49
CA PHE A 20 -3.64 6.00 4.50
C PHE A 20 -3.37 5.36 5.88
N GLY A 21 -3.21 4.04 5.91
CA GLY A 21 -2.91 3.29 7.14
C GLY A 21 -1.61 3.72 7.81
N ILE A 22 -0.59 4.12 7.03
CA ILE A 22 0.69 4.59 7.58
C ILE A 22 0.65 6.05 7.99
N ALA A 23 -0.05 6.89 7.22
CA ALA A 23 -0.14 8.33 7.46
C ALA A 23 -1.00 8.66 8.69
N PHE A 24 -2.20 8.08 8.76
CA PHE A 24 -3.18 8.34 9.83
C PHE A 24 -3.05 7.41 11.02
N LYS A 25 -2.26 6.34 10.87
CA LYS A 25 -1.98 5.35 11.89
C LYS A 25 -3.20 4.83 12.68
N PRO A 26 -4.30 4.44 12.02
CA PRO A 26 -5.44 3.94 12.76
C PRO A 26 -5.11 2.61 13.45
N ASP A 27 -5.69 2.40 14.63
CA ASP A 27 -5.38 1.26 15.51
C ASP A 27 -5.56 -0.09 14.81
N PHE A 28 -6.57 -0.24 13.95
CA PHE A 28 -6.80 -1.50 13.24
C PHE A 28 -5.66 -1.86 12.26
N TYR A 29 -4.98 -0.85 11.69
CA TYR A 29 -3.88 -1.07 10.75
C TYR A 29 -2.57 -1.26 11.52
N TRP A 30 -2.30 -0.39 12.50
CA TRP A 30 -1.05 -0.36 13.26
C TRP A 30 -0.90 -1.46 14.30
N ASN A 31 -2.02 -1.96 14.83
CA ASN A 31 -2.03 -3.09 15.77
C ASN A 31 -2.30 -4.43 15.09
N SER A 32 -2.31 -4.47 13.74
CA SER A 32 -2.42 -5.73 13.02
C SER A 32 -1.20 -6.62 13.31
N PRO A 33 -1.37 -7.95 13.50
CA PRO A 33 -0.26 -8.86 13.82
C PRO A 33 0.91 -8.77 12.84
N ARG A 34 0.60 -8.50 11.56
CA ARG A 34 1.60 -8.33 10.50
C ARG A 34 2.43 -7.07 10.70
N LEU A 35 1.80 -5.93 10.95
CA LEU A 35 2.51 -4.66 11.11
C LEU A 35 3.28 -4.63 12.43
N THR A 36 2.69 -5.13 13.51
CA THR A 36 3.36 -5.26 14.82
C THR A 36 4.62 -6.11 14.72
N ARG A 37 4.58 -7.24 13.99
CA ARG A 37 5.78 -8.06 13.76
C ARG A 37 6.85 -7.30 12.95
N ALA A 38 6.48 -6.61 11.88
CA ALA A 38 7.43 -5.82 11.08
C ALA A 38 8.10 -4.71 11.91
N ARG A 39 7.30 -4.01 12.72
CA ARG A 39 7.74 -2.97 13.66
C ARG A 39 8.72 -3.51 14.70
N ASN A 40 8.46 -4.69 15.25
CA ASN A 40 9.36 -5.32 16.23
C ASN A 40 10.67 -5.82 15.60
N LEU A 41 10.68 -6.17 14.30
CA LEU A 41 11.87 -6.66 13.60
C LEU A 41 12.80 -5.53 13.12
N VAL A 42 12.23 -4.45 12.57
CA VAL A 42 13.01 -3.42 11.85
C VAL A 42 12.89 -2.03 12.51
N GLY A 43 11.97 -1.88 13.47
CA GLY A 43 11.65 -0.61 14.12
C GLY A 43 10.53 0.15 13.41
N ASP A 44 9.86 1.00 14.19
CA ASP A 44 8.68 1.78 13.75
C ASP A 44 8.98 2.71 12.58
N LYS A 45 10.07 3.48 12.66
CA LYS A 45 10.44 4.45 11.62
C LYS A 45 10.73 3.75 10.30
N THR A 46 11.48 2.66 10.33
CA THR A 46 11.80 1.90 9.11
C THR A 46 10.55 1.26 8.52
N THR A 47 9.65 0.73 9.36
CA THR A 47 8.39 0.15 8.90
C THR A 47 7.51 1.18 8.19
N VAL A 48 7.42 2.40 8.73
CA VAL A 48 6.72 3.52 8.05
C VAL A 48 7.29 3.74 6.66
N TRP A 49 8.61 3.89 6.54
CA TRP A 49 9.26 4.15 5.25
C TRP A 49 9.09 2.99 4.26
N MET A 50 9.23 1.74 4.71
CA MET A 50 9.06 0.57 3.87
C MET A 50 7.65 0.49 3.30
N TYR A 51 6.64 0.59 4.16
CA TYR A 51 5.26 0.49 3.70
C TYR A 51 4.83 1.73 2.91
N ALA A 52 5.39 2.92 3.20
CA ALA A 52 5.12 4.12 2.44
C ALA A 52 5.69 3.99 1.02
N PHE A 53 6.91 3.49 0.90
CA PHE A 53 7.52 3.17 -0.39
C PHE A 53 6.67 2.16 -1.17
N VAL A 54 6.23 1.08 -0.54
CA VAL A 54 5.33 0.09 -1.17
C VAL A 54 4.05 0.74 -1.66
N GLY A 55 3.39 1.56 -0.83
CA GLY A 55 2.16 2.27 -1.22
C GLY A 55 2.35 3.18 -2.43
N VAL A 56 3.43 3.96 -2.46
CA VAL A 56 3.79 4.83 -3.61
C VAL A 56 4.05 4.01 -4.87
N VAL A 57 4.82 2.93 -4.77
CA VAL A 57 5.11 2.04 -5.91
C VAL A 57 3.82 1.41 -6.46
N MET A 58 2.93 0.94 -5.60
CA MET A 58 1.66 0.33 -6.02
C MET A 58 0.76 1.33 -6.76
N ILE A 59 0.65 2.56 -6.27
CA ILE A 59 -0.08 3.63 -6.97
C ILE A 59 0.58 3.93 -8.31
N GLY A 60 1.90 4.08 -8.35
CA GLY A 60 2.65 4.32 -9.59
C GLY A 60 2.43 3.23 -10.65
N VAL A 61 2.52 1.97 -10.25
CA VAL A 61 2.27 0.81 -11.13
C VAL A 61 0.83 0.81 -11.64
N ALA A 62 -0.15 1.07 -10.77
CA ALA A 62 -1.55 1.11 -11.18
C ALA A 62 -1.81 2.24 -12.18
N LEU A 63 -1.34 3.46 -11.92
CA LEU A 63 -1.49 4.60 -12.82
C LEU A 63 -0.80 4.37 -14.16
N TRP A 64 0.41 3.82 -14.14
CA TRP A 64 1.14 3.44 -15.36
C TRP A 64 0.39 2.38 -16.17
N ALA A 65 -0.15 1.37 -15.50
CA ALA A 65 -0.96 0.33 -16.15
C ALA A 65 -2.25 0.89 -16.76
N PHE A 66 -2.90 1.87 -16.10
CA PHE A 66 -4.04 2.60 -16.68
C PHE A 66 -3.64 3.43 -17.90
N PHE A 67 -2.46 4.03 -17.92
CA PHE A 67 -2.01 4.86 -19.05
C PHE A 67 -1.59 4.04 -20.28
N ILE A 68 -0.97 2.88 -20.08
CA ILE A 68 -0.50 2.03 -21.19
C ILE A 68 -1.59 1.13 -21.77
N ARG A 69 -2.51 0.66 -20.91
CA ARG A 69 -3.57 -0.28 -21.32
C ARG A 69 -4.96 0.37 -21.40
N GLY A 70 -5.05 1.66 -21.10
CA GLY A 70 -6.25 2.48 -21.21
C GLY A 70 -6.57 2.85 -22.64
#